data_AF-A0A1F6AWN1-F1
#
_entry.id   AF-A0A1F6AWN1-F1
#
_cell.length_a   1.000
_cell.length_b   1.000
_cell.length_c   1.000
_cell.angle_alpha   90.00
_cell.angle_beta   90.00
_cell.angle_gamma   90.00
#
_symmetry.space_group_name_H-M   'P 1'
#
loop_
_entity.id
_entity.type
_entity.pdbx_description
1 polymer ?
#
loop_
_entity_poly.entity_id
_entity_poly.type
_entity_poly.pdbx_seq_one_letter_code
_entity_poly.pdbx_strand_id
1 'polypeptide(L)'
;MTLAQLQNKILLPTPEELDAERAWIAKIIEKIGLDKLSEAIQKAVAMRTYAYPPYSGYKVGAAILCKSGLIYASCNAEVASYSETDHAEGSAITIAISE
;
A
#
# COMPACT_ATOMS: atom_id res chain seq x y z
N MET A 1 2.01 -20.79 12.49
CA MET A 1 3.05 -21.15 11.52
C MET A 1 4.27 -20.29 11.81
N THR A 2 5.45 -20.87 12.01
CA THR A 2 6.68 -20.12 12.32
C THR A 2 7.32 -19.58 11.05
N LEU A 3 8.16 -18.54 11.16
CA LEU A 3 8.96 -18.02 10.02
C LEU A 3 9.78 -19.14 9.35
N ALA A 4 10.33 -20.06 10.15
CA ALA A 4 11.03 -21.24 9.64
C ALA A 4 10.13 -22.20 8.85
N GLN A 5 8.83 -22.30 9.19
CA GLN A 5 7.85 -23.11 8.44
C GLN A 5 7.38 -22.44 7.14
N LEU A 6 7.54 -21.12 7.02
CA LEU A 6 7.21 -20.33 5.83
C LEU A 6 8.36 -20.33 4.80
N GLN A 7 9.62 -20.35 5.26
CA GLN A 7 10.81 -20.30 4.41
C GLN A 7 10.85 -21.35 3.28
N ASN A 8 10.24 -22.52 3.49
CA ASN A 8 10.18 -23.60 2.48
C ASN A 8 8.89 -23.61 1.66
N LYS A 9 7.96 -22.67 1.89
CA LYS A 9 6.62 -22.63 1.28
C LYS A 9 6.32 -21.36 0.50
N ILE A 10 7.04 -20.29 0.79
CA ILE A 10 6.91 -19.02 0.10
C ILE A 10 8.29 -18.45 -0.20
N LEU A 11 8.42 -17.75 -1.32
CA LEU A 11 9.63 -17.01 -1.63
C LEU A 11 9.76 -15.89 -0.59
N LEU A 12 10.81 -15.98 0.24
CA LEU A 12 11.18 -14.91 1.15
C LEU A 12 12.43 -14.22 0.58
N PRO A 13 12.46 -12.88 0.57
CA PRO A 13 13.63 -12.16 0.10
C PRO A 13 14.84 -12.46 0.98
N THR A 14 16.03 -12.50 0.38
CA THR A 14 17.28 -12.63 1.13
C THR A 14 17.55 -11.36 1.95
N PRO A 15 18.41 -11.43 2.99
CA PRO A 15 18.82 -10.23 3.71
C PRO A 15 19.39 -9.14 2.78
N GLU A 16 20.16 -9.53 1.76
CA GLU A 16 20.72 -8.60 0.79
C GLU A 16 19.65 -7.91 -0.08
N GLU A 17 18.60 -8.65 -0.47
CA GLU A 17 17.47 -8.08 -1.21
C GLU A 17 16.69 -7.07 -0.35
N LEU A 18 16.47 -7.39 0.93
CA LEU A 18 15.84 -6.49 1.89
C LEU A 18 16.66 -5.21 2.12
N ASP A 19 17.98 -5.33 2.24
CA ASP A 19 18.87 -4.18 2.41
C ASP A 19 18.88 -3.31 1.16
N ALA A 20 18.87 -3.91 -0.04
CA ALA A 20 18.77 -3.20 -1.30
C ALA A 20 17.43 -2.45 -1.42
N GLU A 21 16.31 -3.08 -1.05
CA GLU A 21 14.99 -2.46 -1.04
C GLU A 21 14.94 -1.27 -0.07
N ARG A 22 15.44 -1.43 1.17
CA ARG A 22 15.51 -0.33 2.15
C ARG A 22 16.35 0.83 1.66
N ALA A 23 17.50 0.56 1.05
CA ALA A 23 18.38 1.58 0.49
C ALA A 23 17.70 2.33 -0.68
N TRP A 24 16.93 1.63 -1.50
CA TRP A 24 16.13 2.24 -2.55
C TRP A 24 15.02 3.14 -1.97
N ILE A 25 14.25 2.64 -0.99
CA ILE A 25 13.20 3.42 -0.30
C ILE A 25 13.78 4.71 0.29
N ALA A 26 14.92 4.63 0.98
CA ALA A 26 15.57 5.81 1.57
C ALA A 26 15.88 6.89 0.54
N LYS A 27 16.41 6.52 -0.64
CA LYS A 27 16.68 7.46 -1.74
C LYS A 27 15.39 8.08 -2.29
N ILE A 28 14.30 7.31 -2.36
CA ILE A 28 13.01 7.85 -2.79
C ILE A 28 12.48 8.85 -1.78
N ILE A 29 12.57 8.55 -0.48
CA ILE A 29 12.12 9.46 0.59
C ILE A 29 12.92 10.77 0.56
N GLU A 30 14.24 10.69 0.39
CA GLU A 30 15.10 11.88 0.24
C GLU A 30 14.66 12.73 -0.97
N LYS A 31 14.37 12.08 -2.09
CA LYS A 31 13.94 12.75 -3.32
C LYS A 31 12.58 13.45 -3.20
N ILE A 32 11.59 12.80 -2.57
CA ILE A 32 10.22 13.35 -2.46
C ILE A 32 10.06 14.31 -1.28
N GLY A 33 10.90 14.18 -0.25
CA GLY A 33 10.83 14.95 0.99
C GLY A 33 9.87 14.37 2.03
N LEU A 34 10.18 14.58 3.31
CA LEU A 34 9.39 14.09 4.44
C LEU A 34 7.98 14.70 4.50
N ASP A 35 7.83 15.94 4.06
CA ASP A 35 6.52 16.62 4.05
C ASP A 35 5.54 15.90 3.13
N LYS A 36 5.98 15.55 1.91
CA LYS A 36 5.15 14.81 0.94
C LYS A 36 4.87 13.39 1.37
N LEU A 37 5.85 12.72 1.99
CA LEU A 37 5.63 11.41 2.59
C LEU A 37 4.57 11.48 3.70
N SER A 38 4.65 12.49 4.58
CA SER A 38 3.69 12.71 5.66
C SER A 38 2.29 13.00 5.11
N GLU A 39 2.18 13.84 4.08
CA GLU A 39 0.91 14.11 3.38
C GLU A 39 0.29 12.82 2.82
N ALA A 40 1.09 11.97 2.16
CA ALA A 40 0.63 10.70 1.62
C ALA A 40 0.13 9.75 2.72
N ILE A 41 0.89 9.62 3.81
CA ILE A 41 0.51 8.80 4.98
C ILE A 41 -0.81 9.30 5.57
N GLN A 42 -0.96 10.61 5.76
CA GLN A 42 -2.19 11.19 6.31
C GLN A 42 -3.40 10.91 5.42
N LYS A 43 -3.26 11.04 4.09
CA LYS A 43 -4.34 10.71 3.14
C LYS A 43 -4.71 9.23 3.17
N ALA A 44 -3.73 8.32 3.23
CA ALA A 44 -3.99 6.88 3.36
C ALA A 44 -4.72 6.56 4.67
N VAL A 45 -4.28 7.14 5.80
CA VAL A 45 -4.92 6.97 7.11
C VAL A 45 -6.34 7.51 7.12
N ALA A 46 -6.59 8.66 6.48
CA ALA A 46 -7.93 9.22 6.34
C ALA A 46 -8.84 8.28 5.54
N MET A 47 -8.38 7.78 4.39
CA MET A 47 -9.15 6.88 3.54
C MET A 47 -9.47 5.55 4.21
N ARG A 48 -8.57 5.01 5.05
CA ARG A 48 -8.82 3.80 5.85
C ARG A 48 -10.14 3.83 6.63
N THR A 49 -10.62 5.01 7.03
CA THR A 49 -11.89 5.13 7.78
C THR A 49 -13.11 4.74 6.95
N TYR A 50 -13.03 4.89 5.63
CA TYR A 50 -14.06 4.58 4.64
C TYR A 50 -14.03 3.13 4.16
N ALA A 51 -13.03 2.34 4.58
CA ALA A 51 -12.93 0.94 4.20
C ALA A 51 -14.21 0.15 4.55
N TYR A 52 -14.59 -0.76 3.66
CA TYR A 52 -15.74 -1.66 3.84
C TYR A 52 -15.29 -3.13 3.85
N PRO A 53 -14.83 -3.68 5.01
CA PRO A 53 -14.36 -5.06 5.09
C PRO A 53 -15.27 -5.95 5.97
N PRO A 54 -16.52 -6.25 5.57
CA PRO A 54 -17.40 -7.08 6.39
C PRO A 54 -16.91 -8.52 6.58
N TYR A 55 -15.98 -9.02 5.75
CA TYR A 55 -15.50 -10.40 5.83
C TYR A 55 -14.20 -10.50 6.63
N SER A 56 -13.18 -9.69 6.32
CA SER A 56 -11.92 -9.72 7.06
C SER A 56 -11.93 -8.90 8.35
N GLY A 57 -12.79 -7.87 8.44
CA GLY A 57 -12.74 -6.86 9.49
C GLY A 57 -11.50 -5.97 9.43
N TYR A 58 -10.65 -6.11 8.41
CA TYR A 58 -9.35 -5.46 8.33
C TYR A 58 -9.38 -4.23 7.41
N LYS A 59 -9.29 -3.05 8.01
CA LYS A 59 -9.31 -1.77 7.30
C LYS A 59 -7.91 -1.38 6.81
N VAL A 60 -7.78 -1.16 5.50
CA VAL A 60 -6.56 -0.73 4.81
C VAL A 60 -6.85 0.55 4.03
N GLY A 61 -5.91 1.49 4.08
CA GLY A 61 -5.90 2.67 3.23
C GLY A 61 -4.56 2.78 2.52
N ALA A 62 -4.56 3.29 1.30
CA ALA A 62 -3.37 3.45 0.48
C ALA A 62 -3.35 4.84 -0.16
N ALA A 63 -2.15 5.34 -0.47
CA ALA A 63 -1.95 6.58 -1.19
C ALA A 63 -0.81 6.44 -2.19
N ILE A 64 -0.99 7.03 -3.37
CA ILE A 64 -0.04 7.05 -4.49
C ILE A 64 0.39 8.50 -4.73
N LEU A 65 1.68 8.76 -4.58
CA LEU A 65 2.31 10.02 -5.01
C LEU A 65 2.78 9.88 -6.46
N CYS A 66 2.16 10.64 -7.36
CA CYS A 66 2.49 10.63 -8.79
C CYS A 66 3.69 11.54 -9.11
N LYS A 67 4.30 11.34 -10.28
CA LYS A 67 5.39 12.21 -10.78
C LYS A 67 4.95 13.68 -10.97
N SER A 68 3.66 13.93 -11.12
CA SER A 68 3.06 15.27 -11.15
C SER A 68 3.08 15.98 -9.79
N GLY A 69 3.37 15.28 -8.70
CA GLY A 69 3.29 15.79 -7.33
C GLY A 69 1.90 15.66 -6.69
N LEU A 70 0.91 15.17 -7.44
CA LEU A 70 -0.44 14.88 -6.93
C LEU A 70 -0.44 13.59 -6.12
N ILE A 71 -1.31 13.55 -5.10
CA ILE A 71 -1.49 12.38 -4.24
C ILE A 71 -2.96 11.94 -4.30
N TYR A 72 -3.14 10.70 -4.74
CA TYR A 72 -4.43 10.01 -4.79
C TYR A 72 -4.46 8.94 -3.71
N ALA A 73 -5.62 8.72 -3.09
CA ALA A 73 -5.76 7.78 -1.99
C ALA A 73 -7.09 7.04 -2.05
N SER A 74 -7.12 5.85 -1.49
CA SER A 74 -8.30 4.98 -1.43
C SER A 74 -8.23 4.03 -0.23
N CYS A 75 -9.20 3.13 -0.15
CA CYS A 75 -9.29 2.08 0.85
C CYS A 75 -9.83 0.79 0.25
N ASN A 76 -9.70 -0.32 0.98
CA ASN A 76 -10.23 -1.60 0.54
C ASN A 76 -11.77 -1.68 0.69
N ALA A 77 -12.40 -2.42 -0.22
CA ALA A 77 -13.81 -2.76 -0.18
C ALA A 77 -13.99 -4.24 -0.52
N GLU A 78 -14.68 -4.98 0.34
CA GLU A 78 -14.91 -6.40 0.17
C GLU A 78 -16.37 -6.66 -0.19
N VAL A 79 -16.56 -7.55 -1.17
CA VAL A 79 -17.86 -7.95 -1.69
C VAL A 79 -17.98 -9.46 -1.58
N ALA A 80 -19.21 -9.97 -1.50
CA ALA A 80 -19.48 -11.41 -1.40
C ALA A 80 -18.82 -12.22 -2.53
N SER A 81 -18.67 -11.61 -3.71
CA SER A 81 -17.82 -12.14 -4.76
C SER A 81 -16.37 -11.74 -4.49
N TYR A 82 -15.50 -12.73 -4.24
CA TYR A 82 -14.07 -12.50 -4.09
C TYR A 82 -13.45 -11.81 -5.31
N SER A 83 -14.00 -11.99 -6.53
CA SER A 83 -13.48 -11.34 -7.74
C SER A 83 -13.63 -9.83 -7.74
N GLU A 84 -14.62 -9.31 -7.02
CA GLU A 84 -14.95 -7.89 -6.95
C GLU A 84 -14.44 -7.23 -5.66
N THR A 85 -13.70 -7.99 -4.84
CA THR A 85 -13.01 -7.41 -3.70
C THR A 85 -11.85 -6.57 -4.21
N ASP A 86 -11.83 -5.30 -3.81
CA ASP A 86 -10.82 -4.37 -4.26
C ASP A 86 -9.85 -4.02 -3.12
N HIS A 87 -8.57 -4.04 -3.48
CA HIS A 87 -7.47 -3.72 -2.58
C HIS A 87 -7.21 -2.22 -2.61
N ALA A 88 -6.89 -1.63 -1.46
CA ALA A 88 -6.64 -0.19 -1.37
C ALA A 88 -5.57 0.26 -2.39
N GLU A 89 -4.48 -0.48 -2.52
CA GLU A 89 -3.40 -0.17 -3.45
C GLU A 89 -3.88 -0.14 -4.91
N GLY A 90 -4.69 -1.13 -5.29
CA GLY A 90 -5.28 -1.24 -6.63
C GLY A 90 -6.21 -0.08 -6.93
N SER A 91 -7.16 0.23 -6.03
CA SER A 91 -8.08 1.34 -6.24
C SER A 91 -7.35 2.69 -6.29
N ALA A 92 -6.30 2.89 -5.48
CA ALA A 92 -5.55 4.15 -5.48
C ALA A 92 -4.82 4.39 -6.80
N ILE A 93 -4.30 3.32 -7.43
CA ILE A 93 -3.72 3.36 -8.77
C ILE A 93 -4.81 3.67 -9.80
N THR A 94 -5.96 3.00 -9.73
CA THR A 94 -7.08 3.23 -10.65
C THR A 94 -7.53 4.69 -10.63
N ILE A 95 -7.71 5.28 -9.44
CA ILE A 95 -8.07 6.68 -9.27
C ILE A 95 -6.98 7.60 -9.86
N ALA A 96 -5.71 7.31 -9.60
CA ALA A 96 -4.60 8.10 -10.12
C ALA A 96 -4.48 8.07 -11.65
N ILE A 97 -5.00 7.02 -12.30
CA ILE A 97 -5.02 6.90 -13.77
C ILE A 97 -6.26 7.58 -14.37
N SER A 98 -7.39 7.58 -13.66
CA SER A 98 -8.66 8.12 -14.16
C SER A 98 -8.81 9.64 -14.03
N GLU A 99 -8.05 10.26 -13.14
CA GLU A 99 -8.08 11.70 -12.81
C GLU A 99 -6.91 12.48 -13.45
#